data_AF-A0A264Y4Z6-F1
#
_entry.id   AF-A0A264Y4Z6-F1
#
_cell.length_a   1.000
_cell.length_b   1.000
_cell.length_c   1.000
_cell.angle_alpha   90.00
_cell.angle_beta   90.00
_cell.angle_gamma   90.00
#
_symmetry.space_group_name_H-M   'P 1'
#
loop_
_entity.id
_entity.type
_entity.pdbx_description
1 polymer ?
#
loop_
_entity_poly.entity_id
_entity_poly.type
_entity_poly.pdbx_seq_one_letter_code
_entity_poly.pdbx_strand_id
1 'polypeptide(L)'
;MEYSARCQSPYITTPIYLPKETTYYLCRPDGTRQQSRLTFVVFRAVGAGEDEWEDDPMVGNLEVCVLGDGDEEVKPVEAVYLGDDPEDFVTVVREDDNEIVFDLYWSYGDVSVEQAQETDEGWLVKKDLIGEDGILCRLTPRKGEPFTIRLCIPYIGFSLKDATDNNVQGDIEVNHKDAASYAYMFVGNDTNDRFQLSLDGGRLSYMCVANDEGTLSVRNIHDNLSLVTELPLQGTLDELLMGAHSALIKNKSARWRVELVGDEVEGADSLELNGVSLARFAFGLFTAEENVDEDSIAQRLMHMEQRLGFQWFWVDEADWSHENMEGLMDMEGLDADPEKMMRQALLFNRYETFMRRLCAFSYATHNNIQGDQLQARNNKRKIARCVRRVLAHRAGEESLWSLDEEARRENLHFFSTFHREFTQALEE
;
A
#
# COMPACT_ATOMS: atom_id res chain seq x y z
N MET A 1 -5.91 -29.35 -5.13
CA MET A 1 -4.63 -29.56 -4.42
C MET A 1 -4.28 -28.29 -3.66
N GLU A 2 -3.54 -28.41 -2.57
CA GLU A 2 -2.94 -27.27 -1.86
C GLU A 2 -1.43 -27.50 -1.74
N TYR A 3 -0.66 -26.48 -2.11
CA TYR A 3 0.80 -26.50 -2.10
C TYR A 3 1.35 -25.88 -0.83
N SER A 4 2.41 -26.46 -0.26
CA SER A 4 3.19 -25.81 0.80
C SER A 4 4.09 -24.71 0.22
N ALA A 5 4.70 -23.91 1.09
CA ALA A 5 5.65 -22.87 0.69
C ALA A 5 6.88 -23.44 -0.06
N ARG A 6 7.22 -24.72 0.14
CA ARG A 6 8.36 -25.38 -0.52
C ARG A 6 8.12 -25.70 -1.99
N CYS A 7 6.86 -25.73 -2.41
CA CYS A 7 6.48 -25.85 -3.82
C CYS A 7 6.66 -24.52 -4.59
N GLN A 8 6.97 -23.43 -3.89
CA GLN A 8 7.13 -22.10 -4.47
C GLN A 8 8.60 -21.80 -4.72
N SER A 9 8.87 -21.03 -5.77
CA SER A 9 10.16 -20.41 -6.00
C SER A 9 9.92 -18.92 -6.29
N PRO A 10 10.74 -18.00 -5.76
CA PRO A 10 10.62 -16.58 -6.08
C PRO A 10 10.90 -16.28 -7.57
N TYR A 11 11.45 -17.25 -8.29
CA TYR A 11 11.89 -17.12 -9.68
C TYR A 11 10.99 -17.84 -10.68
N ILE A 12 9.97 -18.59 -10.22
CA ILE A 12 9.08 -19.37 -11.09
C ILE A 12 7.65 -18.93 -10.83
N THR A 13 6.92 -18.54 -11.87
CA THR A 13 5.55 -18.00 -11.72
C THR A 13 4.52 -19.05 -11.31
N THR A 14 4.81 -20.32 -11.56
CA THR A 14 3.89 -21.44 -11.32
C THR A 14 4.43 -22.32 -10.19
N PRO A 15 3.60 -22.70 -9.21
CA PRO A 15 4.02 -23.64 -8.17
C PRO A 15 4.47 -24.96 -8.80
N ILE A 16 5.60 -25.49 -8.32
CA ILE A 16 6.13 -26.76 -8.75
C ILE A 16 5.59 -27.85 -7.83
N TYR A 17 4.98 -28.86 -8.42
CA TYR A 17 4.43 -29.99 -7.69
C TYR A 17 5.53 -30.79 -7.01
N LEU A 18 5.38 -31.00 -5.70
CA LEU A 18 6.22 -31.88 -4.91
C LEU A 18 5.33 -32.85 -4.14
N PRO A 19 5.43 -34.18 -4.35
CA PRO A 19 4.50 -35.13 -3.74
C PRO A 19 4.41 -35.06 -2.21
N LYS A 20 5.53 -34.77 -1.56
CA LYS A 20 5.65 -34.69 -0.09
C LYS A 20 5.18 -33.36 0.50
N GLU A 21 5.08 -32.32 -0.32
CA GLU A 21 4.77 -30.95 0.08
C GLU A 21 3.40 -30.49 -0.45
N THR A 22 2.64 -31.42 -1.05
CA THR A 22 1.32 -31.16 -1.62
C THR A 22 0.25 -31.97 -0.91
N THR A 23 -0.85 -31.31 -0.55
CA THR A 23 -2.01 -31.95 0.08
C THR A 23 -3.15 -32.11 -0.91
N TYR A 24 -3.74 -33.31 -0.94
CA TYR A 24 -4.79 -33.71 -1.90
C TYR A 24 -6.15 -33.75 -1.24
N TYR A 25 -7.17 -33.36 -2.00
CA TYR A 25 -8.54 -33.34 -1.53
C TYR A 25 -9.47 -33.80 -2.65
N LEU A 26 -10.41 -34.67 -2.29
CA LEU A 26 -11.60 -34.95 -3.08
C LEU A 26 -12.67 -33.92 -2.71
N CYS A 27 -13.02 -33.06 -3.66
CA CYS A 27 -14.01 -32.00 -3.49
C CYS A 27 -15.29 -32.37 -4.24
N ARG A 28 -16.44 -32.19 -3.59
CA ARG A 28 -17.75 -32.50 -4.16
C ARG A 28 -18.58 -31.22 -4.40
N PRO A 29 -19.58 -31.26 -5.31
CA PRO A 29 -20.41 -30.09 -5.63
C PRO A 29 -21.20 -29.51 -4.46
N ASP A 30 -21.44 -30.30 -3.41
CA ASP A 30 -22.09 -29.88 -2.16
C ASP A 30 -21.16 -29.08 -1.22
N GLY A 31 -19.91 -28.86 -1.62
CA GLY A 31 -18.89 -28.18 -0.82
C GLY A 31 -18.14 -29.12 0.12
N THR A 32 -18.45 -30.41 0.15
CA THR A 32 -17.72 -31.39 0.96
C THR A 32 -16.30 -31.51 0.44
N ARG A 33 -15.34 -31.47 1.38
CA ARG A 33 -13.91 -31.55 1.09
C ARG A 33 -13.27 -32.62 1.97
N GLN A 34 -12.78 -33.70 1.35
CA GLN A 34 -12.18 -34.83 2.03
C GLN A 34 -10.70 -34.94 1.67
N GLN A 35 -9.83 -34.94 2.67
CA GLN A 35 -8.39 -35.10 2.45
C GLN A 35 -8.08 -36.53 2.00
N SER A 36 -7.24 -36.65 0.98
CA SER A 36 -6.79 -37.93 0.41
C SER A 36 -5.28 -38.11 0.59
N ARG A 37 -4.88 -39.37 0.78
CA ARG A 37 -3.45 -39.74 0.83
C ARG A 37 -2.92 -39.87 -0.59
N LEU A 38 -1.61 -39.61 -0.77
CA LEU A 38 -0.91 -39.77 -2.04
C LEU A 38 -1.12 -41.16 -2.68
N THR A 39 -1.28 -42.22 -1.89
CA THR A 39 -1.55 -43.58 -2.38
C THR A 39 -2.88 -43.75 -3.12
N PHE A 40 -3.77 -42.74 -3.08
CA PHE A 40 -5.03 -42.70 -3.81
C PHE A 40 -5.00 -41.62 -4.91
N VAL A 41 -3.81 -41.22 -5.32
CA VAL A 41 -3.60 -40.21 -6.35
C VAL A 41 -2.92 -40.89 -7.53
N VAL A 42 -3.45 -40.65 -8.71
CA VAL A 42 -2.89 -41.13 -9.98
C VAL A 42 -2.51 -39.94 -10.85
N PHE A 43 -1.55 -40.17 -11.73
CA PHE A 43 -0.91 -39.15 -12.55
C PHE A 43 -1.03 -39.50 -14.02
N ARG A 44 -1.15 -38.48 -14.87
CA ARG A 44 -1.17 -38.66 -16.32
C ARG A 44 -0.37 -37.53 -16.97
N ALA A 45 0.39 -37.82 -18.01
CA ALA A 45 1.03 -36.75 -18.77
C ALA A 45 -0.01 -35.92 -19.53
N VAL A 46 0.14 -34.60 -19.56
CA VAL A 46 -0.78 -33.74 -20.33
C VAL A 46 -0.74 -34.14 -21.81
N GLY A 47 -1.90 -34.50 -22.38
CA GLY A 47 -2.03 -34.96 -23.77
C GLY A 47 -1.89 -36.46 -23.98
N ALA A 48 -1.68 -37.25 -22.91
CA ALA A 48 -1.77 -38.71 -22.94
C ALA A 48 -3.22 -39.20 -23.14
N GLY A 49 -3.39 -40.47 -23.48
CA GLY A 49 -4.71 -41.07 -23.67
C GLY A 49 -5.57 -41.05 -22.40
N GLU A 50 -6.90 -41.06 -22.54
CA GLU A 50 -7.83 -40.94 -21.40
C GLU A 50 -7.63 -42.02 -20.31
N ASP A 51 -7.16 -43.20 -20.71
CA ASP A 51 -6.92 -44.36 -19.84
C ASP A 51 -5.45 -44.53 -19.39
N GLU A 52 -4.55 -43.61 -19.75
CA GLU A 52 -3.09 -43.72 -19.48
C GLU A 52 -2.70 -43.11 -18.13
N TRP A 53 -3.22 -43.68 -17.04
CA TRP A 53 -2.89 -43.28 -15.67
C TRP A 53 -1.75 -44.10 -15.08
N GLU A 54 -0.86 -43.43 -14.33
CA GLU A 54 0.31 -43.99 -13.65
C GLU A 54 0.23 -43.72 -12.14
N ASP A 55 0.85 -44.58 -11.34
CA ASP A 55 0.91 -44.44 -9.88
C ASP A 55 1.98 -43.43 -9.40
N ASP A 56 2.99 -43.19 -10.23
CA ASP A 56 4.11 -42.30 -9.93
C ASP A 56 4.08 -41.04 -10.84
N PRO A 57 4.45 -39.86 -10.32
CA PRO A 57 4.48 -38.64 -11.13
C PRO A 57 5.64 -38.67 -12.14
N MET A 58 5.33 -38.28 -13.37
CA MET A 58 6.30 -38.08 -14.44
C MET A 58 6.77 -36.64 -14.51
N VAL A 59 8.06 -36.45 -14.80
CA VAL A 59 8.63 -35.11 -14.98
C VAL A 59 7.96 -34.41 -16.16
N GLY A 60 7.56 -33.15 -15.97
CA GLY A 60 6.88 -32.31 -16.96
C GLY A 60 5.49 -31.87 -16.54
N ASN A 61 4.70 -31.46 -17.53
CA ASN A 61 3.30 -31.10 -17.35
C ASN A 61 2.46 -32.37 -17.16
N LEU A 62 1.72 -32.43 -16.07
CA LEU A 62 0.93 -33.60 -15.71
C LEU A 62 -0.42 -33.23 -15.12
N GLU A 63 -1.36 -34.15 -15.24
CA GLU A 63 -2.65 -34.13 -14.59
C GLU A 63 -2.61 -35.02 -13.34
N VAL A 64 -3.10 -34.48 -12.23
CA VAL A 64 -3.19 -35.15 -10.94
C VAL A 64 -4.66 -35.42 -10.64
N CYS A 65 -5.00 -36.68 -10.36
CA CYS A 65 -6.36 -37.06 -10.01
C CYS A 65 -6.40 -37.86 -8.71
N VAL A 66 -7.32 -37.49 -7.82
CA VAL A 66 -7.67 -38.32 -6.66
C VAL A 66 -8.68 -39.36 -7.11
N LEU A 67 -8.47 -40.63 -6.75
CA LEU A 67 -9.44 -41.68 -7.03
C LEU A 67 -10.75 -41.43 -6.25
N GLY A 68 -11.87 -41.39 -6.97
CA GLY A 68 -13.21 -41.23 -6.40
C GLY A 68 -13.74 -42.50 -5.75
N ASP A 69 -14.90 -42.39 -5.10
CA ASP A 69 -15.57 -43.54 -4.49
C ASP A 69 -16.48 -44.25 -5.51
N GLY A 70 -16.20 -45.53 -5.81
CA GLY A 70 -17.02 -46.33 -6.74
C GLY A 70 -16.83 -45.89 -8.20
N ASP A 71 -17.93 -45.51 -8.86
CA ASP A 71 -17.96 -45.04 -10.26
C ASP A 71 -17.96 -43.50 -10.34
N GLU A 72 -17.50 -42.80 -9.30
CA GLU A 72 -17.41 -41.34 -9.26
C GLU A 72 -16.34 -40.84 -10.25
N GLU A 73 -16.77 -40.09 -11.28
CA GLU A 73 -15.85 -39.40 -12.20
C GLU A 73 -15.26 -38.15 -11.52
N VAL A 74 -13.96 -38.18 -11.25
CA VAL A 74 -13.23 -37.06 -10.64
C VAL A 74 -12.51 -36.26 -11.70
N LYS A 75 -12.69 -34.94 -11.69
CA LYS A 75 -11.98 -34.03 -12.59
C LYS A 75 -10.52 -33.87 -12.13
N PRO A 76 -9.52 -34.15 -12.98
CA PRO A 76 -8.12 -33.93 -12.63
C PRO A 76 -7.76 -32.45 -12.60
N VAL A 77 -6.59 -32.15 -12.03
CA VAL A 77 -5.99 -30.81 -12.02
C VAL A 77 -4.61 -30.85 -12.65
N GLU A 78 -4.25 -29.80 -13.39
CA GLU A 78 -2.93 -29.68 -14.00
C GLU A 78 -1.87 -29.25 -12.98
N ALA A 79 -0.66 -29.74 -13.16
CA ALA A 79 0.52 -29.44 -12.35
C ALA A 79 1.80 -29.57 -13.18
N VAL A 80 2.90 -29.00 -12.69
CA VAL A 80 4.23 -29.13 -13.29
C VAL A 80 5.16 -29.79 -12.29
N TYR A 81 5.83 -30.88 -12.69
CA TYR A 81 6.77 -31.59 -11.84
C TYR A 81 8.18 -31.53 -12.42
N LEU A 82 9.12 -30.93 -11.66
CA LEU A 82 10.52 -30.86 -12.07
C LEU A 82 11.33 -32.09 -11.65
N GLY A 83 10.89 -32.84 -10.64
CA GLY A 83 11.68 -33.92 -10.02
C GLY A 83 12.71 -33.45 -9.01
N ASP A 84 13.23 -32.22 -9.17
CA ASP A 84 14.13 -31.54 -8.23
C ASP A 84 13.35 -30.51 -7.37
N ASP A 85 13.96 -30.09 -6.26
CA ASP A 85 13.40 -29.03 -5.41
C ASP A 85 13.45 -27.66 -6.13
N PRO A 86 12.40 -26.82 -6.06
CA PRO A 86 12.32 -25.57 -6.82
C PRO A 86 13.38 -24.53 -6.44
N GLU A 87 13.89 -24.61 -5.22
CA GLU A 87 14.95 -23.74 -4.69
C GLU A 87 16.30 -24.01 -5.36
N ASP A 88 16.55 -25.26 -5.75
CA ASP A 88 17.81 -25.68 -6.39
C ASP A 88 17.82 -25.42 -7.91
N PHE A 89 16.65 -25.15 -8.51
CA PHE A 89 16.50 -25.04 -9.95
C PHE A 89 17.10 -23.74 -10.52
N VAL A 90 16.99 -22.61 -9.81
CA VAL A 90 17.47 -21.30 -10.26
C VAL A 90 18.43 -20.69 -9.26
N THR A 91 19.65 -20.37 -9.72
CA THR A 91 20.63 -19.61 -8.95
C THR A 91 20.92 -18.28 -9.65
N VAL A 92 20.78 -17.16 -8.95
CA VAL A 92 21.23 -15.86 -9.47
C VAL A 92 22.74 -15.75 -9.32
N VAL A 93 23.47 -15.67 -10.43
CA VAL A 93 24.93 -15.58 -10.45
C VAL A 93 25.40 -14.14 -10.27
N ARG A 94 24.79 -13.22 -11.03
CA ARG A 94 24.99 -11.78 -10.89
C ARG A 94 23.82 -11.00 -11.45
N GLU A 95 23.60 -9.80 -10.92
CA GLU A 95 22.54 -8.90 -11.35
C GLU A 95 23.00 -7.45 -11.25
N ASP A 96 22.66 -6.66 -12.28
CA ASP A 96 22.75 -5.20 -12.26
C ASP A 96 21.45 -4.54 -12.75
N ASP A 97 21.47 -3.23 -12.97
CA ASP A 97 20.28 -2.47 -13.35
C ASP A 97 19.73 -2.85 -14.74
N ASN A 98 20.56 -3.41 -15.63
CA ASN A 98 20.20 -3.70 -17.02
C ASN A 98 20.14 -5.20 -17.33
N GLU A 99 20.95 -6.01 -16.66
CA GLU A 99 21.14 -7.42 -16.99
C GLU A 99 21.11 -8.29 -15.73
N ILE A 100 20.72 -9.55 -15.93
CA ILE A 100 20.80 -10.60 -14.93
C ILE A 100 21.43 -11.85 -15.55
N VAL A 101 22.20 -12.59 -14.76
CA VAL A 101 22.74 -13.89 -15.13
C VAL A 101 22.22 -14.92 -14.14
N PHE A 102 21.56 -15.95 -14.65
CA PHE A 102 21.11 -17.09 -13.86
C PHE A 102 21.85 -18.36 -14.29
N ASP A 103 22.17 -19.21 -13.33
CA ASP A 103 22.48 -20.61 -13.58
C ASP A 103 21.22 -21.45 -13.34
N LEU A 104 20.95 -22.37 -14.27
CA LEU A 104 19.76 -23.23 -14.24
C LEU A 104 20.21 -24.68 -14.18
N TYR A 105 20.00 -25.31 -13.03
CA TYR A 105 20.36 -26.71 -12.82
C TYR A 105 19.11 -27.58 -12.82
N TRP A 106 19.12 -28.61 -13.66
CA TRP A 106 18.05 -29.60 -13.70
C TRP A 106 18.60 -30.98 -14.00
N SER A 107 18.32 -31.94 -13.12
CA SER A 107 18.97 -33.26 -13.15
C SER A 107 18.42 -34.18 -14.26
N TYR A 108 17.25 -33.85 -14.81
CA TYR A 108 16.47 -34.71 -15.71
C TYR A 108 16.62 -34.40 -17.21
N GLY A 109 17.33 -33.35 -17.60
CA GLY A 109 17.45 -32.98 -19.01
C GLY A 109 18.19 -31.68 -19.26
N ASP A 110 17.90 -31.07 -20.40
CA ASP A 110 18.49 -29.80 -20.83
C ASP A 110 17.50 -28.65 -20.67
N VAL A 111 18.00 -27.48 -20.29
CA VAL A 111 17.22 -26.25 -20.14
C VAL A 111 17.68 -25.23 -21.17
N SER A 112 16.73 -24.55 -21.80
CA SER A 112 17.00 -23.44 -22.72
C SER A 112 16.09 -22.27 -22.38
N VAL A 113 16.63 -21.06 -22.45
CA VAL A 113 15.92 -19.83 -22.07
C VAL A 113 15.71 -18.97 -23.31
N GLU A 114 14.46 -18.62 -23.60
CA GLU A 114 14.17 -17.73 -24.72
C GLU A 114 14.71 -16.33 -24.47
N GLN A 115 15.21 -15.68 -25.52
CA GLN A 115 15.70 -14.29 -25.47
C GLN A 115 16.92 -14.06 -24.53
N ALA A 116 17.52 -15.14 -24.04
CA ALA A 116 18.73 -15.12 -23.25
C ALA A 116 19.96 -15.51 -24.08
N GLN A 117 21.13 -15.02 -23.66
CA GLN A 117 22.42 -15.43 -24.20
C GLN A 117 23.08 -16.42 -23.22
N GLU A 118 23.40 -17.62 -23.70
CA GLU A 118 24.21 -18.58 -22.93
C GLU A 118 25.66 -18.08 -22.83
N THR A 119 26.22 -18.14 -21.63
CA THR A 119 27.59 -17.71 -21.27
C THR A 119 28.25 -18.75 -20.38
N ASP A 120 29.56 -18.64 -20.16
CA ASP A 120 30.31 -19.54 -19.25
C ASP A 120 29.81 -19.48 -17.79
N GLU A 121 29.12 -18.41 -17.40
CA GLU A 121 28.55 -18.19 -16.07
C GLU A 121 27.08 -18.62 -15.96
N GLY A 122 26.40 -18.90 -17.08
CA GLY A 122 24.96 -19.18 -17.14
C GLY A 122 24.24 -18.36 -18.21
N TRP A 123 22.94 -18.14 -18.03
CA TRP A 123 22.05 -17.44 -18.95
C TRP A 123 21.98 -15.94 -18.66
N LEU A 124 22.53 -15.12 -19.54
CA LEU A 124 22.44 -13.66 -19.49
C LEU A 124 21.14 -13.19 -20.15
N VAL A 125 20.36 -12.42 -19.40
CA VAL A 125 19.12 -11.80 -19.89
C VAL A 125 19.18 -10.30 -19.67
N LYS A 126 18.80 -9.53 -20.69
CA LYS A 126 18.59 -8.10 -20.55
C LYS A 126 17.19 -7.83 -20.02
N LYS A 127 17.09 -7.03 -18.96
CA LYS A 127 15.84 -6.76 -18.25
C LYS A 127 14.78 -6.06 -19.11
N ASP A 128 15.20 -5.28 -20.10
CA ASP A 128 14.31 -4.59 -21.04
C ASP A 128 13.62 -5.51 -22.05
N LEU A 129 14.12 -6.74 -22.22
CA LEU A 129 13.52 -7.75 -23.09
C LEU A 129 12.47 -8.62 -22.38
N ILE A 130 12.30 -8.44 -21.08
CA ILE A 130 11.45 -9.30 -20.27
C ILE A 130 10.06 -8.68 -20.23
N GLY A 131 9.12 -9.39 -20.84
CA GLY A 131 7.72 -9.00 -20.79
C GLY A 131 7.13 -9.12 -19.39
N GLU A 132 5.91 -8.60 -19.21
CA GLU A 132 5.16 -8.71 -17.95
C GLU A 132 4.98 -10.15 -17.48
N ASP A 133 4.83 -11.07 -18.44
CA ASP A 133 4.74 -12.50 -18.15
C ASP A 133 6.10 -13.13 -17.78
N GLY A 134 7.22 -12.41 -17.79
CA GLY A 134 8.55 -13.02 -17.59
C GLY A 134 9.07 -13.79 -18.82
N ILE A 135 10.04 -14.68 -18.60
CA ILE A 135 10.82 -15.33 -19.66
C ILE A 135 10.45 -16.81 -19.77
N LEU A 136 10.22 -17.27 -21.00
CA LEU A 136 9.94 -18.67 -21.26
C LEU A 136 11.21 -19.52 -21.14
N CYS A 137 11.16 -20.54 -20.31
CA CYS A 137 12.19 -21.57 -20.21
C CYS A 137 11.64 -22.89 -20.73
N ARG A 138 12.33 -23.46 -21.72
CA ARG A 138 11.98 -24.74 -22.31
C ARG A 138 12.88 -25.83 -21.73
N LEU A 139 12.25 -26.78 -21.05
CA LEU A 139 12.88 -27.95 -20.45
C LEU A 139 12.69 -29.14 -21.37
N THR A 140 13.78 -29.79 -21.75
CA THR A 140 13.79 -30.97 -22.61
C THR A 140 14.28 -32.16 -21.80
N PRO A 141 13.36 -33.00 -21.26
CA PRO A 141 13.77 -34.14 -20.45
C PRO A 141 14.46 -35.20 -21.31
N ARG A 142 15.36 -36.00 -20.70
CA ARG A 142 15.98 -37.16 -21.39
C ARG A 142 14.96 -38.21 -21.81
N LYS A 143 13.80 -38.25 -21.15
CA LYS A 143 12.65 -39.12 -21.44
C LYS A 143 11.36 -38.35 -21.20
N GLY A 144 10.43 -38.44 -22.14
CA GLY A 144 9.16 -37.70 -22.09
C GLY A 144 9.15 -36.50 -23.04
N GLU A 145 8.07 -35.73 -22.99
CA GLU A 145 7.88 -34.58 -23.87
C GLU A 145 8.49 -33.30 -23.28
N PRO A 146 9.03 -32.39 -24.12
CA PRO A 146 9.46 -31.08 -23.67
C PRO A 146 8.29 -30.25 -23.13
N PHE A 147 8.56 -29.47 -22.10
CA PHE A 147 7.57 -28.59 -21.49
C PHE A 147 8.20 -27.23 -21.17
N THR A 148 7.35 -26.26 -20.82
CA THR A 148 7.80 -24.89 -20.55
C THR A 148 7.36 -24.46 -19.18
N ILE A 149 8.27 -23.79 -18.49
CA ILE A 149 7.95 -22.97 -17.32
C ILE A 149 8.34 -21.53 -17.62
N ARG A 150 7.93 -20.64 -16.75
CA ARG A 150 8.11 -19.21 -16.92
C ARG A 150 8.91 -18.69 -15.74
N LEU A 151 10.10 -18.19 -16.04
CA LEU A 151 10.94 -17.53 -15.06
C LEU A 151 10.48 -16.09 -14.91
N CYS A 152 10.18 -15.70 -13.69
CA CYS A 152 10.16 -14.30 -13.32
C CYS A 152 11.56 -13.93 -12.84
N ILE A 153 12.04 -12.75 -13.25
CA ILE A 153 13.20 -12.20 -12.57
C ILE A 153 12.80 -11.96 -11.12
N PRO A 154 13.61 -12.43 -10.14
CA PRO A 154 13.46 -11.91 -8.80
C PRO A 154 13.75 -10.44 -8.84
N TYR A 155 12.74 -9.66 -8.52
CA TYR A 155 12.98 -8.27 -8.30
C TYR A 155 13.84 -8.14 -7.03
N ILE A 156 15.15 -7.92 -7.16
CA ILE A 156 16.03 -7.60 -6.02
C ILE A 156 16.00 -6.10 -5.77
N GLY A 157 15.54 -5.71 -4.58
CA GLY A 157 15.37 -4.31 -4.20
C GLY A 157 13.96 -3.98 -3.74
N PHE A 158 13.52 -2.74 -3.96
CA PHE A 158 12.16 -2.26 -3.63
C PHE A 158 11.20 -2.14 -4.84
N SER A 159 10.10 -2.88 -4.88
CA SER A 159 9.08 -2.76 -5.93
C SER A 159 7.79 -2.20 -5.36
N LEU A 160 7.06 -1.47 -6.19
CA LEU A 160 5.71 -1.01 -5.91
C LEU A 160 4.80 -1.46 -7.04
N LYS A 161 3.68 -2.09 -6.70
CA LYS A 161 2.63 -2.50 -7.61
C LYS A 161 1.36 -1.70 -7.40
N ASP A 162 0.68 -1.39 -8.49
CA ASP A 162 -0.65 -0.77 -8.45
C ASP A 162 -1.77 -1.77 -8.15
N ALA A 163 -3.00 -1.28 -8.09
CA ALA A 163 -4.20 -2.09 -7.81
C ALA A 163 -4.47 -3.19 -8.86
N THR A 164 -3.82 -3.13 -10.02
CA THR A 164 -3.93 -4.10 -11.11
C THR A 164 -2.73 -5.05 -11.19
N ASP A 165 -1.88 -5.06 -10.16
CA ASP A 165 -0.66 -5.86 -10.04
C ASP A 165 0.48 -5.47 -11.01
N ASN A 166 0.38 -4.29 -11.64
CA ASN A 166 1.43 -3.77 -12.53
C ASN A 166 2.52 -3.06 -11.72
N ASN A 167 3.78 -3.25 -12.11
CA ASN A 167 4.90 -2.53 -11.50
C ASN A 167 4.87 -1.04 -11.88
N VAL A 168 4.96 -0.16 -10.89
CA VAL A 168 5.01 1.29 -11.06
C VAL A 168 6.33 1.87 -10.54
N GLN A 169 6.84 2.92 -11.19
CA GLN A 169 8.07 3.63 -10.82
C GLN A 169 8.00 5.08 -11.32
N GLY A 170 8.76 5.99 -10.70
CA GLY A 170 8.82 7.39 -11.08
C GLY A 170 7.88 8.24 -10.24
N ASP A 171 7.22 9.21 -10.86
CA ASP A 171 6.24 10.09 -10.20
C ASP A 171 4.86 9.42 -10.26
N ILE A 172 4.24 9.22 -9.10
CA ILE A 172 3.04 8.40 -8.89
C ILE A 172 2.06 9.20 -8.04
N GLU A 173 0.91 9.51 -8.60
CA GLU A 173 -0.21 10.10 -7.87
C GLU A 173 -1.18 8.98 -7.47
N VAL A 174 -1.48 8.88 -6.17
CA VAL A 174 -2.36 7.83 -5.63
C VAL A 174 -3.46 8.48 -4.82
N ASN A 175 -4.72 8.10 -5.04
CA ASN A 175 -5.79 8.59 -4.19
C ASN A 175 -5.63 8.04 -2.77
N HIS A 176 -5.86 8.85 -1.74
CA HIS A 176 -5.80 8.46 -0.33
C HIS A 176 -6.56 7.16 -0.04
N LYS A 177 -7.76 6.98 -0.60
CA LYS A 177 -8.58 5.78 -0.36
C LYS A 177 -8.00 4.52 -1.03
N ASP A 178 -7.20 4.71 -2.07
CA ASP A 178 -6.66 3.64 -2.89
C ASP A 178 -5.24 3.25 -2.45
N ALA A 179 -4.60 3.99 -1.53
CA ALA A 179 -3.25 3.68 -1.05
C ALA A 179 -3.11 2.24 -0.53
N ALA A 180 -4.13 1.70 0.14
CA ALA A 180 -4.13 0.32 0.61
C ALA A 180 -4.20 -0.74 -0.53
N SER A 181 -4.61 -0.35 -1.74
CA SER A 181 -4.67 -1.23 -2.91
C SER A 181 -3.32 -1.37 -3.64
N TYR A 182 -2.36 -0.50 -3.34
CA TYR A 182 -0.99 -0.61 -3.85
C TYR A 182 -0.17 -1.50 -2.92
N ALA A 183 0.66 -2.38 -3.48
CA ALA A 183 1.47 -3.31 -2.72
C ALA A 183 2.96 -3.03 -2.92
N TYR A 184 3.71 -2.86 -1.83
CA TYR A 184 5.16 -2.85 -1.90
C TYR A 184 5.72 -4.24 -1.59
N MET A 185 6.91 -4.52 -2.11
CA MET A 185 7.70 -5.69 -1.76
C MET A 185 9.18 -5.31 -1.76
N PHE A 186 9.92 -5.83 -0.79
CA PHE A 186 11.37 -5.72 -0.73
C PHE A 186 12.01 -7.09 -0.66
N VAL A 187 12.91 -7.38 -1.59
CA VAL A 187 13.74 -8.60 -1.58
C VAL A 187 15.19 -8.20 -1.44
N GLY A 188 15.77 -8.52 -0.28
CA GLY A 188 17.14 -8.19 0.06
C GLY A 188 18.16 -9.23 -0.40
N ASN A 189 19.41 -8.82 -0.58
CA ASN A 189 20.57 -9.71 -0.72
C ASN A 189 21.84 -9.05 -0.15
N ASP A 190 22.99 -9.74 -0.23
CA ASP A 190 24.30 -9.26 0.27
C ASP A 190 24.73 -7.90 -0.29
N THR A 191 24.19 -7.49 -1.43
CA THR A 191 24.53 -6.23 -2.13
C THR A 191 23.41 -5.18 -2.06
N ASN A 192 22.22 -5.54 -1.56
CA ASN A 192 21.02 -4.71 -1.54
C ASN A 192 20.11 -5.15 -0.39
N ASP A 193 20.49 -4.84 0.84
CA ASP A 193 19.75 -5.19 2.05
C ASP A 193 18.88 -4.04 2.58
N ARG A 194 18.86 -2.88 1.89
CA ARG A 194 18.23 -1.66 2.41
C ARG A 194 17.77 -0.69 1.33
N PHE A 195 16.85 0.20 1.69
CA PHE A 195 16.46 1.35 0.89
C PHE A 195 16.23 2.59 1.75
N GLN A 196 16.30 3.78 1.15
CA GLN A 196 15.95 5.03 1.82
C GLN A 196 14.48 5.34 1.62
N LEU A 197 13.82 5.74 2.70
CA LEU A 197 12.43 6.19 2.71
C LEU A 197 12.39 7.62 3.26
N SER A 198 11.97 8.57 2.43
CA SER A 198 11.79 9.97 2.82
C SER A 198 10.30 10.29 2.80
N LEU A 199 9.72 10.69 3.92
CA LEU A 199 8.30 11.02 4.02
C LEU A 199 8.08 12.52 4.13
N ASP A 200 6.91 12.98 3.66
CA ASP A 200 6.45 14.37 3.68
C ASP A 200 7.53 15.32 3.15
N GLY A 201 7.91 15.19 1.88
CA GLY A 201 8.93 16.05 1.28
C GLY A 201 10.33 15.95 1.93
N GLY A 202 10.63 14.83 2.60
CA GLY A 202 11.92 14.56 3.23
C GLY A 202 12.09 15.17 4.63
N ARG A 203 11.00 15.66 5.24
CA ARG A 203 11.02 16.12 6.63
C ARG A 203 11.24 14.96 7.60
N LEU A 204 10.81 13.77 7.23
CA LEU A 204 11.12 12.52 7.91
C LEU A 204 11.98 11.65 6.97
N SER A 205 13.12 11.15 7.45
CA SER A 205 14.08 10.41 6.62
C SER A 205 14.57 9.15 7.32
N TYR A 206 14.29 8.00 6.71
CA TYR A 206 14.53 6.68 7.26
C TYR A 206 15.37 5.82 6.33
N MET A 207 16.09 4.88 6.94
CA MET A 207 16.72 3.74 6.28
C MET A 207 15.90 2.50 6.66
N CYS A 208 15.30 1.84 5.66
CA CYS A 208 14.62 0.57 5.84
C CYS A 208 15.62 -0.54 5.54
N VAL A 209 15.89 -1.42 6.50
CA VAL A 209 16.88 -2.50 6.39
C VAL A 209 16.18 -3.84 6.57
N ALA A 210 16.33 -4.75 5.61
CA ALA A 210 15.83 -6.12 5.72
C ALA A 210 16.64 -6.91 6.74
N ASN A 211 15.94 -7.66 7.57
CA ASN A 211 16.51 -8.54 8.58
C ASN A 211 16.29 -10.01 8.20
N ASP A 212 17.09 -10.90 8.79
CA ASP A 212 17.00 -12.35 8.61
C ASP A 212 15.66 -12.94 9.09
N GLU A 213 14.92 -12.20 9.93
CA GLU A 213 13.61 -12.59 10.46
C GLU A 213 12.44 -12.31 9.48
N GLY A 214 12.73 -11.81 8.27
CA GLY A 214 11.70 -11.55 7.25
C GLY A 214 10.96 -10.22 7.41
N THR A 215 11.58 -9.24 8.08
CA THR A 215 11.02 -7.90 8.33
C THR A 215 11.96 -6.79 7.87
N LEU A 216 11.43 -5.58 7.73
CA LEU A 216 12.14 -4.33 7.50
C LEU A 216 12.23 -3.53 8.81
N SER A 217 13.44 -3.35 9.36
CA SER A 217 13.67 -2.36 10.40
C SER A 217 13.70 -0.95 9.80
N VAL A 218 12.74 -0.12 10.19
CA VAL A 218 12.69 1.31 9.82
C VAL A 218 13.52 2.11 10.82
N ARG A 219 14.64 2.67 10.38
CA ARG A 219 15.62 3.35 11.24
C ARG A 219 15.78 4.82 10.89
N ASN A 220 15.81 5.68 11.89
CA ASN A 220 15.94 7.12 11.68
C ASN A 220 17.37 7.53 11.30
N ILE A 221 17.53 8.14 10.13
CA ILE A 221 18.85 8.55 9.61
C ILE A 221 19.46 9.69 10.43
N HIS A 222 18.64 10.52 11.06
CA HIS A 222 19.09 11.66 11.85
C HIS A 222 19.41 11.31 13.30
N ASP A 223 18.84 10.24 13.83
CA ASP A 223 19.02 9.79 15.21
C ASP A 223 19.85 8.50 15.30
N ASN A 224 21.07 8.53 14.75
CA ASN A 224 22.03 7.41 14.81
C ASN A 224 21.45 6.03 14.43
N LEU A 225 20.50 5.99 13.48
CA LEU A 225 19.82 4.76 13.05
C LEU A 225 19.06 4.05 14.19
N SER A 226 18.48 4.84 15.11
CA SER A 226 17.53 4.35 16.11
C SER A 226 16.34 3.68 15.43
N LEU A 227 15.88 2.57 16.01
CA LEU A 227 14.73 1.83 15.51
C LEU A 227 13.46 2.63 15.77
N VAL A 228 12.69 2.88 14.71
CA VAL A 228 11.40 3.60 14.78
C VAL A 228 10.25 2.60 14.83
N THR A 229 10.25 1.65 13.89
CA THR A 229 9.25 0.59 13.79
C THR A 229 9.80 -0.56 12.95
N GLU A 230 9.02 -1.64 12.87
CA GLU A 230 9.24 -2.75 11.94
C GLU A 230 8.05 -2.87 10.99
N LEU A 231 8.35 -3.15 9.72
CA LEU A 231 7.38 -3.41 8.67
C LEU A 231 7.62 -4.82 8.10
N PRO A 232 6.61 -5.48 7.51
CA PRO A 232 6.85 -6.71 6.77
C PRO A 232 7.70 -6.44 5.51
N LEU A 233 8.35 -7.48 4.95
CA LEU A 233 9.04 -7.36 3.64
C LEU A 233 8.06 -7.10 2.49
N GLN A 234 6.78 -7.43 2.67
CA GLN A 234 5.71 -7.16 1.73
C GLN A 234 4.50 -6.62 2.49
N GLY A 235 3.90 -5.54 1.97
CA GLY A 235 2.74 -4.90 2.59
C GLY A 235 2.09 -3.89 1.66
N THR A 236 1.20 -3.07 2.21
CA THR A 236 0.50 -2.03 1.46
C THR A 236 1.27 -0.71 1.43
N LEU A 237 1.04 0.12 0.42
CA LEU A 237 1.64 1.46 0.37
C LEU A 237 1.21 2.32 1.57
N ASP A 238 0.00 2.15 2.09
CA ASP A 238 -0.48 2.85 3.30
C ASP A 238 0.37 2.52 4.53
N GLU A 239 0.70 1.24 4.75
CA GLU A 239 1.61 0.81 5.81
C GLU A 239 3.00 1.42 5.63
N LEU A 240 3.51 1.48 4.41
CA LEU A 240 4.83 2.06 4.10
C LEU A 240 4.85 3.59 4.29
N LEU A 241 3.74 4.27 3.99
CA LEU A 241 3.59 5.71 4.18
C LEU A 241 3.53 6.09 5.64
N MET A 242 3.14 5.17 6.54
CA MET A 242 3.14 5.40 7.99
C MET A 242 2.40 6.72 8.35
N GLY A 243 1.26 6.96 7.68
CA GLY A 243 0.43 8.15 7.85
C GLY A 243 0.93 9.43 7.15
N ALA A 244 1.92 9.33 6.25
CA ALA A 244 2.44 10.48 5.50
C ALA A 244 1.71 10.77 4.18
N HIS A 245 1.85 12.03 3.78
CA HIS A 245 1.37 12.72 2.57
C HIS A 245 2.00 12.25 1.26
N SER A 246 3.29 12.04 1.37
CA SER A 246 4.16 11.76 0.24
C SER A 246 5.31 10.89 0.70
N ALA A 247 5.79 10.05 -0.21
CA ALA A 247 6.99 9.27 -0.02
C ALA A 247 7.93 9.43 -1.21
N LEU A 248 9.22 9.55 -0.91
CA LEU A 248 10.30 9.34 -1.84
C LEU A 248 11.07 8.10 -1.40
N ILE A 249 10.90 7.02 -2.14
CA ILE A 249 11.65 5.79 -1.97
C ILE A 249 12.84 5.82 -2.92
N LYS A 250 14.03 5.51 -2.40
CA LYS A 250 15.25 5.34 -3.19
C LYS A 250 15.88 3.99 -2.89
N ASN A 251 15.95 3.14 -3.90
CA ASN A 251 16.71 1.90 -3.84
C ASN A 251 17.67 1.87 -5.04
N LYS A 252 18.99 1.88 -4.73
CA LYS A 252 20.05 2.04 -5.74
C LYS A 252 19.79 3.25 -6.67
N SER A 253 19.67 3.02 -7.98
CA SER A 253 19.42 4.03 -9.01
C SER A 253 17.93 4.36 -9.19
N ALA A 254 17.05 3.46 -8.75
CA ALA A 254 15.60 3.56 -8.90
C ALA A 254 14.96 4.47 -7.84
N ARG A 255 13.85 5.09 -8.23
CA ARG A 255 13.14 6.11 -7.44
C ARG A 255 11.63 6.01 -7.63
N TRP A 256 10.90 6.16 -6.54
CA TRP A 256 9.44 6.28 -6.50
C TRP A 256 9.09 7.54 -5.73
N ARG A 257 8.44 8.49 -6.38
CA ARG A 257 7.83 9.67 -5.76
C ARG A 257 6.34 9.45 -5.74
N VAL A 258 5.85 9.07 -4.58
CA VAL A 258 4.43 8.90 -4.32
C VAL A 258 3.90 10.19 -3.71
N GLU A 259 2.83 10.72 -4.30
CA GLU A 259 2.06 11.82 -3.75
C GLU A 259 0.61 11.35 -3.55
N LEU A 260 0.14 11.38 -2.30
CA LEU A 260 -1.26 11.07 -2.02
C LEU A 260 -2.12 12.27 -2.38
N VAL A 261 -3.14 12.03 -3.20
CA VAL A 261 -4.15 13.01 -3.58
C VAL A 261 -5.49 12.64 -2.92
N GLY A 262 -6.26 13.64 -2.49
CA GLY A 262 -7.59 13.39 -1.91
C GLY A 262 -8.64 13.20 -2.99
N ASP A 263 -9.74 12.51 -2.66
CA ASP A 263 -10.97 12.61 -3.43
C ASP A 263 -11.36 14.09 -3.59
N GLU A 264 -11.75 14.48 -4.80
CA GLU A 264 -12.34 15.80 -5.03
C GLU A 264 -13.60 15.91 -4.16
N VAL A 265 -13.54 16.77 -3.15
CA VAL A 265 -14.76 17.26 -2.54
C VAL A 265 -15.32 18.27 -3.54
N GLU A 266 -16.36 17.86 -4.26
CA GLU A 266 -16.98 18.67 -5.30
C GLU A 266 -17.27 20.09 -4.78
N GLY A 267 -16.75 21.10 -5.48
CA GLY A 267 -16.89 22.51 -5.09
C GLY A 267 -15.84 23.05 -4.10
N ALA A 268 -14.90 22.23 -3.59
CA ALA A 268 -13.86 22.70 -2.68
C ALA A 268 -12.77 23.55 -3.37
N ASP A 269 -12.46 23.31 -4.65
CA ASP A 269 -11.41 24.05 -5.36
C ASP A 269 -11.79 25.50 -5.70
N SER A 270 -13.08 25.80 -5.76
CA SER A 270 -13.60 27.15 -5.94
C SER A 270 -13.85 27.87 -4.62
N LEU A 271 -13.59 27.22 -3.49
CA LEU A 271 -13.83 27.77 -2.17
C LEU A 271 -12.78 28.82 -1.82
N GLU A 272 -13.24 30.00 -1.41
CA GLU A 272 -12.36 30.98 -0.80
C GLU A 272 -11.88 30.47 0.57
N LEU A 273 -10.57 30.40 0.78
CA LEU A 273 -10.01 29.76 1.97
C LEU A 273 -9.99 30.72 3.17
N ASN A 274 -11.13 30.84 3.83
CA ASN A 274 -11.31 31.55 5.10
C ASN A 274 -12.29 30.79 6.01
N GLY A 275 -12.30 31.13 7.30
CA GLY A 275 -13.10 30.45 8.31
C GLY A 275 -14.60 30.41 8.00
N VAL A 276 -15.18 31.55 7.63
CA VAL A 276 -16.61 31.67 7.27
C VAL A 276 -16.98 30.81 6.05
N SER A 277 -16.21 30.89 4.97
CA SER A 277 -16.45 30.10 3.76
C SER A 277 -16.35 28.59 4.04
N LEU A 278 -15.35 28.17 4.81
CA LEU A 278 -15.18 26.78 5.23
C LEU A 278 -16.33 26.29 6.12
N ALA A 279 -16.77 27.10 7.08
CA ALA A 279 -17.93 26.81 7.92
C ALA A 279 -19.22 26.72 7.09
N ARG A 280 -19.43 27.61 6.12
CA ARG A 280 -20.60 27.54 5.23
C ARG A 280 -20.58 26.29 4.36
N PHE A 281 -19.40 25.92 3.86
CA PHE A 281 -19.20 24.71 3.06
C PHE A 281 -19.50 23.43 3.86
N ALA A 282 -18.94 23.32 5.06
CA ALA A 282 -19.20 22.21 5.97
C ALA A 282 -20.70 22.08 6.32
N PHE A 283 -21.42 23.19 6.52
CA PHE A 283 -22.86 23.19 6.73
C PHE A 283 -23.66 22.69 5.54
N GLY A 284 -23.25 23.04 4.32
CA GLY A 284 -23.87 22.53 3.10
C GLY A 284 -23.75 21.01 2.98
N LEU A 285 -22.59 20.45 3.31
CA LEU A 285 -22.39 19.00 3.36
C LEU A 285 -23.18 18.34 4.50
N PHE A 286 -23.22 19.01 5.66
CA PHE A 286 -23.93 18.53 6.84
C PHE A 286 -25.45 18.46 6.65
N THR A 287 -26.02 19.35 5.82
CA THR A 287 -27.47 19.42 5.56
C THR A 287 -27.90 18.78 4.23
N ALA A 288 -26.95 18.21 3.47
CA ALA A 288 -27.22 17.63 2.15
C ALA A 288 -28.21 16.45 2.18
N GLU A 289 -28.19 15.61 3.23
CA GLU A 289 -29.15 14.52 3.41
C GLU A 289 -29.63 14.43 4.87
N GLU A 290 -30.86 13.97 5.10
CA GLU A 290 -31.46 13.93 6.45
C GLU A 290 -30.75 12.97 7.43
N ASN A 291 -29.98 12.00 6.91
CA ASN A 291 -29.34 10.94 7.70
C ASN A 291 -27.86 10.73 7.32
N VAL A 292 -27.13 11.78 6.94
CA VAL A 292 -25.70 11.63 6.68
C VAL A 292 -24.96 11.23 7.96
N ASP A 293 -24.07 10.26 7.84
CA ASP A 293 -23.12 9.90 8.88
C ASP A 293 -22.14 11.05 9.14
N GLU A 294 -22.25 11.66 10.32
CA GLU A 294 -21.39 12.78 10.74
C GLU A 294 -19.92 12.39 10.77
N ASP A 295 -19.59 11.13 11.07
CA ASP A 295 -18.20 10.65 11.09
C ASP A 295 -17.64 10.60 9.66
N SER A 296 -18.45 10.18 8.70
CA SER A 296 -18.11 10.21 7.28
C SER A 296 -17.89 11.65 6.77
N ILE A 297 -18.75 12.61 7.17
CA ILE A 297 -18.55 14.03 6.81
C ILE A 297 -17.26 14.55 7.44
N ALA A 298 -17.01 14.27 8.72
CA ALA A 298 -15.82 14.72 9.41
C ALA A 298 -14.55 14.19 8.71
N GLN A 299 -14.50 12.91 8.35
CA GLN A 299 -13.39 12.33 7.58
C GLN A 299 -13.19 13.04 6.24
N ARG A 300 -14.26 13.26 5.47
CA ARG A 300 -14.20 13.99 4.19
C ARG A 300 -13.66 15.41 4.35
N LEU A 301 -14.12 16.13 5.36
CA LEU A 301 -13.64 17.49 5.65
C LEU A 301 -12.17 17.48 6.07
N MET A 302 -11.73 16.51 6.89
CA MET A 302 -10.33 16.40 7.31
C MET A 302 -9.36 16.23 6.14
N HIS A 303 -9.76 15.56 5.05
CA HIS A 303 -8.93 15.47 3.84
C HIS A 303 -8.67 16.83 3.19
N MET A 304 -9.53 17.84 3.40
CA MET A 304 -9.32 19.18 2.85
C MET A 304 -8.12 19.90 3.47
N GLU A 305 -7.78 19.61 4.72
CA GLU A 305 -6.67 20.27 5.44
C GLU A 305 -5.36 20.20 4.67
N GLN A 306 -5.08 19.02 4.12
CA GLN A 306 -3.82 18.73 3.44
C GLN A 306 -3.83 19.23 2.01
N ARG A 307 -4.94 19.02 1.31
CA ARG A 307 -5.15 19.50 -0.06
C ARG A 307 -5.06 21.02 -0.16
N LEU A 308 -5.77 21.72 0.72
CA LEU A 308 -5.88 23.18 0.69
C LEU A 308 -4.85 23.86 1.60
N GLY A 309 -4.10 23.11 2.41
CA GLY A 309 -3.06 23.63 3.30
C GLY A 309 -3.62 24.47 4.44
N PHE A 310 -4.55 23.94 5.23
CA PHE A 310 -5.08 24.59 6.44
C PHE A 310 -5.40 23.55 7.52
N GLN A 311 -5.93 23.98 8.67
CA GLN A 311 -6.47 23.07 9.68
C GLN A 311 -7.82 23.57 10.18
N TRP A 312 -8.79 22.67 10.38
CA TRP A 312 -10.11 23.02 10.87
C TRP A 312 -10.09 23.67 12.25
N PHE A 313 -9.12 23.34 13.11
CA PHE A 313 -8.98 24.03 14.39
C PHE A 313 -8.58 25.52 14.28
N TRP A 314 -8.22 26.01 13.07
CA TRP A 314 -8.04 27.44 12.82
C TRP A 314 -9.38 28.19 12.72
N VAL A 315 -10.47 27.47 12.44
CA VAL A 315 -11.82 28.05 12.40
C VAL A 315 -12.29 28.29 13.84
N ASP A 316 -12.89 29.43 14.11
CA ASP A 316 -13.39 29.81 15.44
C ASP A 316 -14.92 29.80 15.54
N GLU A 317 -15.45 29.94 16.76
CA GLU A 317 -16.91 29.94 16.98
C GLU A 317 -17.61 31.15 16.34
N ALA A 318 -16.89 32.23 16.04
CA ALA A 318 -17.46 33.39 15.37
C ALA A 318 -17.65 33.13 13.86
N ASP A 319 -16.77 32.33 13.24
CA ASP A 319 -16.82 31.94 11.83
C ASP A 319 -18.13 31.20 11.46
N TRP A 320 -18.67 30.37 12.37
CA TRP A 320 -19.96 29.69 12.18
C TRP A 320 -21.12 30.30 12.99
N SER A 321 -21.01 31.58 13.37
CA SER A 321 -22.08 32.30 14.05
C SER A 321 -23.37 32.36 13.22
N HIS A 322 -24.51 32.57 13.88
CA HIS A 322 -25.81 32.70 13.20
C HIS A 322 -25.80 33.75 12.07
N GLU A 323 -25.08 34.86 12.24
CA GLU A 323 -24.95 35.91 11.23
C GLU A 323 -24.22 35.40 9.98
N ASN A 324 -23.11 34.68 10.18
CA ASN A 324 -22.31 34.13 9.09
C ASN A 324 -22.98 32.93 8.38
N MET A 325 -23.94 32.28 9.03
CA MET A 325 -24.74 31.20 8.45
C MET A 325 -26.03 31.69 7.77
N GLU A 326 -26.25 33.02 7.71
CA GLU A 326 -27.42 33.60 7.06
C GLU A 326 -27.55 33.13 5.59
N GLY A 327 -28.79 32.88 5.17
CA GLY A 327 -29.11 32.40 3.82
C GLY A 327 -28.92 30.91 3.58
N LEU A 328 -28.34 30.16 4.53
CA LEU A 328 -28.27 28.69 4.49
C LEU A 328 -29.38 28.03 5.33
N MET A 329 -29.93 28.76 6.29
CA MET A 329 -31.05 28.32 7.11
C MET A 329 -32.35 28.91 6.59
N ASP A 330 -33.43 28.15 6.71
CA ASP A 330 -34.76 28.60 6.33
C ASP A 330 -35.33 29.50 7.44
N MET A 331 -34.98 30.79 7.33
CA MET A 331 -35.37 31.83 8.29
C MET A 331 -36.70 32.52 7.95
N GLU A 332 -37.34 32.17 6.83
CA GLU A 332 -38.55 32.84 6.37
C GLU A 332 -39.76 32.48 7.24
N GLY A 333 -40.45 33.47 7.79
CA GLY A 333 -41.69 33.25 8.55
C GLY A 333 -41.51 32.60 9.93
N LEU A 334 -40.29 32.56 10.47
CA LEU A 334 -39.99 31.97 11.79
C LEU A 334 -40.81 32.57 12.94
N ASP A 335 -41.08 33.87 12.90
CA ASP A 335 -41.86 34.56 13.94
C ASP A 335 -43.33 34.09 13.99
N ALA A 336 -43.82 33.46 12.93
CA ALA A 336 -45.17 32.93 12.81
C ALA A 336 -45.26 31.41 13.04
N ASP A 337 -44.12 30.70 13.11
CA ASP A 337 -44.05 29.25 13.28
C ASP A 337 -43.01 28.86 14.36
N PRO A 338 -43.43 28.74 15.63
CA PRO A 338 -42.57 28.32 16.74
C PRO A 338 -41.95 26.93 16.56
N GLU A 339 -42.58 26.05 15.80
CA GLU A 339 -42.08 24.70 15.56
C GLU A 339 -40.93 24.73 14.55
N LYS A 340 -41.06 25.53 13.49
CA LYS A 340 -39.96 25.80 12.55
C LYS A 340 -38.78 26.47 13.24
N MET A 341 -39.03 27.42 14.14
CA MET A 341 -37.99 28.05 14.97
C MET A 341 -37.24 27.02 15.83
N MET A 342 -37.97 26.11 16.48
CA MET A 342 -37.35 25.05 17.26
C MET A 342 -36.52 24.09 16.39
N ARG A 343 -37.01 23.71 15.20
CA ARG A 343 -36.26 22.84 14.27
C ARG A 343 -34.96 23.49 13.78
N GLN A 344 -35.00 24.77 13.39
CA GLN A 344 -33.80 25.49 12.96
C GLN A 344 -32.79 25.68 14.10
N ALA A 345 -33.26 25.98 15.31
CA ALA A 345 -32.38 26.06 16.49
C ALA A 345 -31.73 24.71 16.83
N LEU A 346 -32.47 23.59 16.73
CA LEU A 346 -31.92 22.25 16.93
C LEU A 346 -30.89 21.88 15.86
N LEU A 347 -31.16 22.23 14.60
CA LEU A 347 -30.22 22.03 13.50
C LEU A 347 -28.91 22.81 13.73
N PHE A 348 -29.02 24.08 14.11
CA PHE A 348 -27.86 24.91 14.42
C PHE A 348 -27.05 24.34 15.59
N ASN A 349 -27.71 23.96 16.70
CA ASN A 349 -27.03 23.38 17.85
C ASN A 349 -26.31 22.06 17.52
N ARG A 350 -26.91 21.23 16.66
CA ARG A 350 -26.29 19.99 16.16
C ARG A 350 -25.06 20.30 15.31
N TYR A 351 -25.16 21.31 14.44
CA TYR A 351 -24.06 21.77 13.61
C TYR A 351 -22.92 22.40 14.43
N GLU A 352 -23.22 23.21 15.44
CA GLU A 352 -22.24 23.79 16.35
C GLU A 352 -21.47 22.68 17.09
N THR A 353 -22.18 21.65 17.55
CA THR A 353 -21.57 20.47 18.19
C THR A 353 -20.67 19.72 17.21
N PHE A 354 -21.11 19.54 15.97
CA PHE A 354 -20.33 18.94 14.89
C PHE A 354 -19.04 19.74 14.61
N MET A 355 -19.13 21.06 14.46
CA MET A 355 -17.97 21.92 14.20
C MET A 355 -16.97 21.89 15.35
N ARG A 356 -17.43 21.95 16.61
CA ARG A 356 -16.55 21.79 17.77
C ARG A 356 -15.83 20.44 17.77
N ARG A 357 -16.54 19.36 17.42
CA ARG A 357 -15.95 18.01 17.31
C ARG A 357 -14.93 17.95 16.18
N LEU A 358 -15.23 18.52 15.01
CA LEU A 358 -14.31 18.58 13.87
C LEU A 358 -13.04 19.37 14.22
N CYS A 359 -13.17 20.53 14.85
CA CYS A 359 -12.02 21.34 15.29
C CYS A 359 -11.18 20.60 16.34
N ALA A 360 -11.82 19.92 17.30
CA ALA A 360 -11.11 19.10 18.29
C ALA A 360 -10.40 17.91 17.64
N PHE A 361 -11.02 17.26 16.67
CA PHE A 361 -10.43 16.16 15.92
C PHE A 361 -9.23 16.62 15.08
N SER A 362 -9.36 17.75 14.40
CA SER A 362 -8.27 18.43 13.69
C SER A 362 -7.11 18.76 14.61
N TYR A 363 -7.39 19.30 15.81
CA TYR A 363 -6.36 19.56 16.80
C TYR A 363 -5.68 18.28 17.31
N ALA A 364 -6.38 17.15 17.39
CA ALA A 364 -5.77 15.89 17.85
C ALA A 364 -5.02 15.12 16.74
N THR A 365 -5.28 15.45 15.48
CA THR A 365 -4.76 14.72 14.33
C THR A 365 -3.29 15.05 14.10
N HIS A 366 -2.47 14.00 13.97
CA HIS A 366 -1.03 14.10 13.76
C HIS A 366 -0.53 12.91 12.93
N ASN A 367 0.68 13.03 12.38
CA ASN A 367 1.29 11.92 11.65
C ASN A 367 1.55 10.75 12.60
N ASN A 368 1.30 9.51 12.17
CA ASN A 368 1.55 8.31 12.99
C ASN A 368 3.01 8.24 13.49
N ILE A 369 3.95 8.76 12.69
CA ILE A 369 5.33 8.95 13.12
C ILE A 369 5.63 10.42 13.36
N GLN A 370 6.08 10.70 14.56
CA GLN A 370 6.52 12.00 15.02
C GLN A 370 8.01 12.20 14.73
N GLY A 371 8.41 13.45 14.46
CA GLY A 371 9.81 13.82 14.33
C GLY A 371 10.57 13.56 15.63
N ASP A 372 11.82 13.14 15.52
CA ASP A 372 12.62 12.79 16.69
C ASP A 372 13.05 14.03 17.51
N GLN A 373 13.59 13.80 18.71
CA GLN A 373 14.03 14.89 19.60
C GLN A 373 15.14 15.77 18.99
N LEU A 374 16.03 15.20 18.18
CA LEU A 374 17.09 15.96 17.52
C LEU A 374 16.51 16.87 16.44
N GLN A 375 15.59 16.35 15.63
CA GLN A 375 14.84 17.11 14.62
C GLN A 375 13.98 18.19 15.27
N ALA A 376 13.28 17.89 16.36
CA ALA A 376 12.52 18.87 17.13
C ALA A 376 13.44 19.99 17.66
N ARG A 377 14.61 19.62 18.21
CA ARG A 377 15.62 20.59 18.67
C ARG A 377 16.15 21.46 17.53
N ASN A 378 16.42 20.87 16.37
CA ASN A 378 16.91 21.58 15.19
C ASN A 378 15.84 22.53 14.62
N ASN A 379 14.56 22.15 14.70
CA ASN A 379 13.43 22.93 14.21
C ASN A 379 12.78 23.82 15.27
N LYS A 380 13.28 23.87 16.51
CA LYS A 380 12.69 24.61 17.65
C LYS A 380 12.27 26.04 17.30
N ARG A 381 13.09 26.77 16.54
CA ARG A 381 12.77 28.16 16.13
C ARG A 381 11.62 28.24 15.13
N LYS A 382 11.50 27.27 14.23
CA LYS A 382 10.41 27.19 13.24
C LYS A 382 9.11 26.78 13.92
N ILE A 383 9.15 25.75 14.77
CA ILE A 383 8.02 25.34 15.61
C ILE A 383 7.51 26.53 16.42
N ALA A 384 8.37 27.22 17.16
CA ALA A 384 7.98 28.40 17.93
C ALA A 384 7.41 29.55 17.08
N ARG A 385 7.86 29.70 15.83
CA ARG A 385 7.29 30.69 14.90
C ARG A 385 5.87 30.31 14.47
N CYS A 386 5.65 29.05 14.11
CA CYS A 386 4.33 28.54 13.74
C CYS A 386 3.35 28.60 14.92
N VAL A 387 3.78 28.19 16.11
CA VAL A 387 3.01 28.33 17.36
C VAL A 387 2.60 29.78 17.60
N ARG A 388 3.52 30.75 17.47
CA ARG A 388 3.18 32.17 17.60
C ARG A 388 2.12 32.65 16.60
N ARG A 389 2.15 32.17 15.35
CA ARG A 389 1.13 32.50 14.34
C ARG A 389 -0.24 31.97 14.76
N VAL A 390 -0.30 30.74 15.27
CA VAL A 390 -1.54 30.15 15.78
C VAL A 390 -2.07 30.91 16.99
N LEU A 391 -1.20 31.31 17.92
CA LEU A 391 -1.60 32.12 19.09
C LEU A 391 -2.10 33.51 18.68
N ALA A 392 -1.41 34.19 17.77
CA ALA A 392 -1.82 35.50 17.24
C ALA A 392 -3.17 35.41 16.53
N HIS A 393 -3.43 34.32 15.80
CA HIS A 393 -4.73 34.06 15.17
C HIS A 393 -5.83 33.86 16.19
N ARG A 394 -5.60 33.03 17.22
CA ARG A 394 -6.55 32.84 18.34
C ARG A 394 -6.84 34.14 19.11
N ALA A 395 -5.86 35.04 19.18
CA ALA A 395 -6.01 36.34 19.81
C ALA A 395 -6.67 37.40 18.90
N GLY A 396 -6.90 37.09 17.62
CA GLY A 396 -7.41 38.04 16.63
C GLY A 396 -6.40 39.12 16.21
N GLU A 397 -5.11 38.93 16.49
CA GLU A 397 -4.03 39.88 16.18
C GLU A 397 -3.54 39.74 14.72
N GLU A 398 -3.40 38.49 14.23
CA GLU A 398 -2.99 38.18 12.86
C GLU A 398 -3.73 36.94 12.36
N SER A 399 -4.32 36.99 11.16
CA SER A 399 -5.07 35.85 10.63
C SER A 399 -4.17 34.84 9.91
N LEU A 400 -4.27 33.55 10.27
CA LEU A 400 -3.63 32.45 9.53
C LEU A 400 -4.12 32.33 8.08
N TRP A 401 -5.36 32.78 7.80
CA TRP A 401 -5.94 32.78 6.46
C TRP A 401 -5.25 33.77 5.51
N SER A 402 -4.58 34.80 6.06
CA SER A 402 -3.84 35.79 5.28
C SER A 402 -2.46 35.33 4.81
N LEU A 403 -2.02 34.16 5.29
CA LEU A 403 -0.73 33.57 4.92
C LEU A 403 -0.77 33.02 3.49
N ASP A 404 0.36 33.13 2.80
CA ASP A 404 0.56 32.41 1.55
C ASP A 404 0.55 30.89 1.76
N GLU A 405 0.35 30.17 0.67
CA GLU A 405 0.23 28.71 0.70
C GLU A 405 1.46 28.03 1.31
N GLU A 406 2.67 28.53 1.01
CA GLU A 406 3.91 27.99 1.56
C GLU A 406 3.95 28.09 3.09
N ALA A 407 3.61 29.26 3.64
CA ALA A 407 3.58 29.46 5.09
C ALA A 407 2.46 28.67 5.78
N ARG A 408 1.32 28.45 5.12
CA ARG A 408 0.25 27.61 5.66
C ARG A 408 0.64 26.13 5.68
N ARG A 409 1.20 25.61 4.58
CA ARG A 409 1.74 24.25 4.51
C ARG A 409 2.92 24.04 5.48
N GLU A 410 3.70 25.08 5.77
CA GLU A 410 4.73 25.03 6.82
C GLU A 410 4.10 24.84 8.21
N ASN A 411 3.04 25.59 8.54
CA ASN A 411 2.34 25.44 9.83
C ASN A 411 1.75 24.04 9.97
N LEU A 412 1.01 23.57 8.97
CA LEU A 412 0.40 22.24 8.95
C LEU A 412 1.43 21.14 9.21
N HIS A 413 2.58 21.22 8.55
CA HIS A 413 3.67 20.29 8.74
C HIS A 413 4.23 20.25 10.16
N PHE A 414 4.60 21.42 10.70
CA PHE A 414 5.20 21.44 12.03
C PHE A 414 4.19 21.01 13.07
N PHE A 415 2.91 21.30 12.86
CA PHE A 415 1.83 20.81 13.70
C PHE A 415 1.68 19.28 13.63
N SER A 416 1.65 18.69 12.44
CA SER A 416 1.37 17.24 12.31
C SER A 416 2.59 16.37 12.64
N THR A 417 3.80 16.81 12.28
CA THR A 417 5.04 16.05 12.43
C THR A 417 5.69 16.23 13.80
N PHE A 418 5.58 17.40 14.43
CA PHE A 418 6.13 17.69 15.76
C PHE A 418 5.01 18.03 16.73
N HIS A 419 3.93 17.25 16.66
CA HIS A 419 2.65 17.54 17.30
C HIS A 419 2.80 17.73 18.81
N ARG A 420 3.57 16.86 19.46
CA ARG A 420 3.83 16.94 20.90
C ARG A 420 4.51 18.26 21.29
N GLU A 421 5.61 18.61 20.64
CA GLU A 421 6.35 19.85 20.93
C GLU A 421 5.55 21.09 20.55
N PHE A 422 4.76 21.02 19.48
CA PHE A 422 3.91 22.11 19.01
C PHE A 422 2.76 22.38 19.99
N THR A 423 2.02 21.36 20.38
CA THR A 423 0.89 21.47 21.33
C THR A 423 1.35 21.87 22.71
N GLN A 424 2.46 21.30 23.21
CA GLN A 424 3.06 21.74 24.47
C GLN A 424 3.35 23.25 24.43
N ALA A 425 3.95 23.75 23.35
CA ALA A 425 4.26 25.18 23.20
C ALA A 425 3.02 26.07 22.97
N LEU A 426 1.88 25.51 22.54
CA LEU A 426 0.60 26.23 22.45
C LEU A 426 -0.08 26.38 23.81
N GLU A 427 0.22 25.49 24.76
CA GLU A 427 -0.38 25.42 26.09
C GLU A 427 0.48 26.12 27.17
N GLU A 428 1.75 26.40 26.86
CA GLU A 428 2.66 27.26 27.64
C GLU A 428 2.30 28.75 27.53
#